data_AF-A0A1N6KS07-F1
#
_entry.id   AF-A0A1N6KS07-F1
#
_cell.length_a   1.000
_cell.length_b   1.000
_cell.length_c   1.000
_cell.angle_alpha   90.00
_cell.angle_beta   90.00
_cell.angle_gamma   90.00
#
_symmetry.space_group_name_H-M   'P 1'
#
loop_
_entity.id
_entity.type
_entity.pdbx_description
1 polymer ?
#
loop_
_entity_poly.entity_id
_entity_poly.type
_entity_poly.pdbx_seq_one_letter_code
_entity_poly.pdbx_strand_id
1 'polypeptide(L)'
;MSEYQYYEFRAIDQPLSEKEMDKLSAISSRAEITATSFTNTYNYGDFRGDPEALVERYFDAFVYVTNWGTHQLMFRLPKGFLDIKAAAPYGSDETLSFKAKSDHIIVDFTSDDESRDEWTEGEPWMASLIALRGDLMRGDLRALYLGWLASLRFLVLDEDPEVEAQLEPPVPPGLAKLSGPLKELASFLWIDDELIEAAARGSAGEPPAAPSLDVMRGWVKQLSAADKDAYLLRFLTEEGDLILRAELARQFRDATRPTGTAPAADAARRTVGQLLAARDEIVEAKRLTAAEKAAKERARKERERTEARTKHLDDLAGRESAAWQEVDDRIAAGQAKEYDQAVTLLADLRELAARTGRTAEVDAKIQALRQLHKKKPSLIKRFDTHKLGT
;
A
#
# COMPACT_ATOMS: atom_id res chain seq x y z
N MET A 1 16.75 -10.48 11.87
CA MET A 1 17.05 -9.21 11.17
C MET A 1 17.57 -8.22 12.19
N SER A 2 18.40 -7.25 11.81
CA SER A 2 18.70 -6.12 12.71
C SER A 2 17.43 -5.32 12.95
N GLU A 3 17.23 -4.80 14.16
CA GLU A 3 16.14 -3.89 14.47
C GLU A 3 16.21 -2.66 13.54
N TYR A 4 15.08 -2.15 13.08
CA TYR A 4 14.96 -0.85 12.42
C TYR A 4 13.76 -0.11 13.00
N GLN A 5 14.00 1.13 13.41
CA GLN A 5 12.97 2.04 13.93
C GLN A 5 13.21 3.43 13.38
N TYR A 6 12.17 4.02 12.80
CA TYR A 6 12.19 5.36 12.25
C TYR A 6 11.22 6.26 13.00
N TYR A 7 11.70 7.43 13.43
CA TYR A 7 10.88 8.46 14.06
C TYR A 7 11.01 9.76 13.27
N GLU A 8 9.89 10.37 12.93
CA GLU A 8 9.86 11.70 12.32
C GLU A 8 8.77 12.55 12.96
N PHE A 9 9.15 13.74 13.42
CA PHE A 9 8.24 14.75 13.95
C PHE A 9 8.31 16.00 13.07
N ARG A 10 7.18 16.69 12.91
CA ARG A 10 7.08 17.95 12.16
C ARG A 10 6.41 19.04 12.97
N ALA A 11 7.06 20.21 13.01
CA ALA A 11 6.47 21.44 13.53
C ALA A 11 5.96 22.26 12.33
N ILE A 12 4.64 22.44 12.26
CA ILE A 12 3.91 23.00 11.11
C ILE A 12 3.37 24.38 11.47
N ASP A 13 2.80 24.49 12.67
CA ASP A 13 2.08 25.67 13.13
C ASP A 13 3.06 26.77 13.56
N GLN A 14 4.14 26.39 14.24
CA GLN A 14 5.22 27.29 14.65
C GLN A 14 6.58 26.60 14.55
N PRO A 15 7.63 27.25 14.00
CA PRO A 15 8.97 26.72 14.05
C PRO A 15 9.51 26.61 15.48
N LEU A 16 10.31 25.59 15.73
CA LEU A 16 11.05 25.43 16.98
C LEU A 16 12.04 26.57 17.19
N SER A 17 12.08 27.10 18.41
CA SER A 17 13.13 28.02 18.84
C SER A 17 14.47 27.30 19.09
N GLU A 18 15.57 28.04 19.08
CA GLU A 18 16.90 27.49 19.41
C GLU A 18 16.91 26.78 20.77
N LYS A 19 16.23 27.36 21.78
CA LYS A 19 16.12 26.75 23.12
C LYS A 19 15.34 25.44 23.12
N GLU A 20 14.41 25.26 22.20
CA GLU A 20 13.63 24.01 22.08
C GLU A 20 14.43 22.96 21.35
N MET A 21 15.14 23.33 20.28
CA MET A 21 16.09 22.44 19.60
C MET A 21 17.19 21.96 20.54
N ASP A 22 17.73 22.83 21.40
CA ASP A 22 18.71 22.45 22.43
C ASP A 22 18.14 21.41 23.41
N LYS A 23 16.87 21.55 23.83
CA LYS A 23 16.21 20.55 24.70
C LYS A 23 16.01 19.23 23.98
N LEU A 24 15.64 19.25 22.71
CA LEU A 24 15.40 18.04 21.91
C LEU A 24 16.72 17.29 21.64
N SER A 25 17.81 18.00 21.38
CA SER A 25 19.14 17.38 21.19
C SER A 25 19.67 16.70 22.46
N ALA A 26 19.25 17.17 23.64
CA ALA A 26 19.53 16.50 24.91
C ALA A 26 18.74 15.18 25.10
N ILE A 27 17.60 15.00 24.41
CA ILE A 27 16.80 13.77 24.44
C ILE A 27 17.40 12.72 23.49
N SER A 28 17.76 13.13 22.28
CA SER A 28 18.45 12.27 21.32
C SER A 28 19.58 13.02 20.63
N SER A 29 20.81 12.60 20.94
CA SER A 29 22.02 13.11 20.29
C SER A 29 22.21 12.61 18.86
N ARG A 30 21.44 11.61 18.43
CA ARG A 30 21.49 11.03 17.08
C ARG A 30 20.47 11.63 16.12
N ALA A 31 19.53 12.42 16.64
CA ALA A 31 18.47 12.98 15.83
C ALA A 31 18.99 14.14 14.96
N GLU A 32 18.50 14.20 13.72
CA GLU A 32 18.61 15.39 12.88
C GLU A 32 17.49 16.35 13.25
N ILE A 33 17.86 17.52 13.77
CA ILE A 33 16.92 18.51 14.30
C ILE A 33 17.04 19.80 13.50
N THR A 34 15.92 20.30 13.02
CA THR A 34 15.78 21.60 12.37
C THR A 34 14.68 22.41 13.05
N ALA A 35 14.50 23.67 12.65
CA ALA A 35 13.40 24.48 13.15
C ALA A 35 12.00 23.89 12.82
N THR A 36 11.90 22.89 11.94
CA THR A 36 10.60 22.33 11.51
C THR A 36 10.52 20.81 11.61
N SER A 37 11.60 20.14 12.03
CA SER A 37 11.66 18.69 12.05
C SER A 37 12.57 18.13 13.12
N PHE A 38 12.24 16.92 13.56
CA PHE A 38 13.11 16.05 14.31
C PHE A 38 13.01 14.66 13.67
N THR A 39 14.13 14.12 13.20
CA THR A 39 14.17 12.81 12.53
C THR A 39 15.24 11.93 13.16
N ASN A 40 14.95 10.65 13.34
CA ASN A 40 15.87 9.73 13.98
C ASN A 40 15.64 8.29 13.52
N THR A 41 16.73 7.56 13.26
CA THR A 41 16.71 6.16 12.84
C THR A 41 17.57 5.33 13.78
N TYR A 42 16.99 4.29 14.38
CA TYR A 42 17.69 3.35 15.25
C TYR A 42 17.83 1.99 14.58
N ASN A 43 19.03 1.43 14.68
CA ASN A 43 19.32 0.03 14.28
C ASN A 43 19.66 -0.88 15.47
N TYR A 44 19.64 -0.31 16.69
CA TYR A 44 19.82 -1.01 17.96
C TYR A 44 19.39 -0.08 19.11
N GLY A 45 18.58 -0.62 20.03
CA GLY A 45 18.03 0.14 21.16
C GLY A 45 16.89 1.06 20.75
N ASP A 46 16.36 1.83 21.70
CA ASP A 46 15.09 2.55 21.56
C ASP A 46 15.22 4.06 21.78
N PHE A 47 14.26 4.80 21.24
CA PHE A 47 14.07 6.21 21.52
C PHE A 47 13.73 6.42 23.01
N ARG A 48 14.45 7.33 23.66
CA ARG A 48 14.32 7.57 25.11
C ARG A 48 13.26 8.61 25.48
N GLY A 49 12.69 9.29 24.49
CA GLY A 49 11.62 10.25 24.70
C GLY A 49 10.25 9.60 24.66
N ASP A 50 9.24 10.33 25.13
CA ASP A 50 7.84 9.98 24.94
C ASP A 50 7.32 10.72 23.71
N PRO A 51 7.00 10.02 22.59
CA PRO A 51 6.52 10.66 21.38
C PRO A 51 5.26 11.50 21.59
N GLU A 52 4.32 11.05 22.42
CA GLU A 52 3.09 11.79 22.68
C GLU A 52 3.40 13.10 23.40
N ALA A 53 4.26 13.07 24.42
CA ALA A 53 4.67 14.28 25.14
C ALA A 53 5.41 15.28 24.24
N LEU A 54 6.16 14.79 23.25
CA LEU A 54 6.82 15.65 22.26
C LEU A 54 5.83 16.25 21.27
N VAL A 55 4.84 15.49 20.80
CA VAL A 55 3.74 16.02 19.98
C VAL A 55 2.93 17.05 20.76
N GLU A 56 2.54 16.75 21.99
CA GLU A 56 1.77 17.68 22.82
C GLU A 56 2.49 19.04 23.00
N ARG A 57 3.82 19.02 23.09
CA ARG A 57 4.62 20.19 23.47
C ARG A 57 5.26 20.95 22.31
N TYR A 58 5.71 20.26 21.26
CA TYR A 58 6.61 20.84 20.26
C TYR A 58 6.20 20.59 18.81
N PHE A 59 5.41 19.56 18.52
CA PHE A 59 5.19 19.10 17.15
C PHE A 59 3.71 18.96 16.80
N ASP A 60 3.40 19.03 15.51
CA ASP A 60 2.04 18.97 14.99
C ASP A 60 1.71 17.67 14.28
N ALA A 61 2.74 16.93 13.87
CA ALA A 61 2.63 15.61 13.28
C ALA A 61 3.79 14.71 13.72
N PHE A 62 3.52 13.41 13.79
CA PHE A 62 4.50 12.38 14.13
C PHE A 62 4.26 11.12 13.30
N VAL A 63 5.33 10.51 12.81
CA VAL A 63 5.36 9.20 12.16
C VAL A 63 6.37 8.31 12.86
N TYR A 64 5.99 7.06 13.10
CA TYR A 64 6.86 6.00 13.56
C TYR A 64 6.64 4.72 12.77
N VAL A 65 7.74 4.08 12.37
CA VAL A 65 7.73 2.85 11.55
C VAL A 65 8.84 1.92 12.01
N THR A 66 8.52 0.63 12.12
CA THR A 66 9.48 -0.42 12.46
C THR A 66 9.49 -1.53 11.41
N ASN A 67 10.60 -2.28 11.35
CA ASN A 67 10.67 -3.46 10.47
C ASN A 67 10.01 -4.72 11.05
N TRP A 68 9.49 -4.67 12.27
CA TRP A 68 8.62 -5.70 12.84
C TRP A 68 7.14 -5.31 12.75
N GLY A 69 6.82 -4.21 12.07
CA GLY A 69 5.45 -3.92 11.69
C GLY A 69 4.66 -3.04 12.67
N THR A 70 5.31 -2.21 13.46
CA THR A 70 4.60 -1.13 14.17
C THR A 70 4.63 0.13 13.33
N HIS A 71 3.46 0.62 12.93
CA HIS A 71 3.24 1.89 12.23
C HIS A 71 2.38 2.79 13.11
N GLN A 72 2.82 4.03 13.36
CA GLN A 72 2.07 5.01 14.12
C GLN A 72 2.10 6.39 13.46
N LEU A 73 0.95 7.04 13.38
CA LEU A 73 0.77 8.40 12.86
C LEU A 73 -0.03 9.22 13.87
N MET A 74 0.53 10.32 14.37
CA MET A 74 -0.22 11.27 15.20
C MET A 74 -0.35 12.63 14.52
N PHE A 75 -1.50 13.27 14.71
CA PHE A 75 -1.72 14.67 14.40
C PHE A 75 -2.22 15.44 15.61
N ARG A 76 -1.55 16.54 15.95
CA ARG A 76 -2.05 17.53 16.89
C ARG A 76 -2.85 18.59 16.14
N LEU A 77 -4.13 18.67 16.46
CA LEU A 77 -5.10 19.59 15.87
C LEU A 77 -5.49 20.66 16.90
N PRO A 78 -5.45 21.96 16.56
CA PRO A 78 -5.98 22.98 17.46
C PRO A 78 -7.47 22.75 17.71
N LYS A 79 -7.91 23.04 18.94
CA LYS A 79 -9.29 22.79 19.34
C LYS A 79 -10.27 23.59 18.50
N GLY A 80 -11.37 22.95 18.12
CA GLY A 80 -12.39 23.54 17.25
C GLY A 80 -12.21 23.22 15.77
N PHE A 81 -11.08 22.66 15.33
CA PHE A 81 -10.93 22.16 13.97
C PHE A 81 -11.55 20.78 13.75
N LEU A 82 -11.60 19.94 14.79
CA LEU A 82 -12.25 18.63 14.76
C LEU A 82 -13.48 18.62 15.68
N ASP A 83 -14.63 18.21 15.15
CA ASP A 83 -15.83 17.94 15.95
C ASP A 83 -15.70 16.57 16.61
N ILE A 84 -15.34 16.55 17.89
CA ILE A 84 -15.10 15.31 18.63
C ILE A 84 -16.34 14.41 18.69
N LYS A 85 -17.56 14.98 18.64
CA LYS A 85 -18.79 14.18 18.65
C LYS A 85 -18.99 13.46 17.32
N ALA A 86 -18.60 14.09 16.22
CA ALA A 86 -18.61 13.47 14.90
C ALA A 86 -17.46 12.44 14.73
N ALA A 87 -16.34 12.64 15.43
CA ALA A 87 -15.18 11.76 15.39
C ALA A 87 -15.31 10.50 16.27
N ALA A 88 -15.98 10.61 17.42
CA ALA A 88 -16.08 9.55 18.42
C ALA A 88 -16.55 8.18 17.88
N PRO A 89 -17.52 8.08 16.94
CA PRO A 89 -17.95 6.79 16.41
C PRO A 89 -16.87 5.99 15.67
N TYR A 90 -15.78 6.64 15.22
CA TYR A 90 -14.68 5.96 14.53
C TYR A 90 -13.58 5.49 15.48
N GLY A 91 -13.63 5.88 16.75
CA GLY A 91 -12.59 5.54 17.71
C GLY A 91 -12.53 4.04 17.98
N SER A 92 -11.31 3.54 18.16
CA SER A 92 -11.01 2.19 18.65
C SER A 92 -9.84 2.25 19.62
N ASP A 93 -9.80 1.34 20.59
CA ASP A 93 -8.77 1.38 21.64
C ASP A 93 -7.38 1.02 21.08
N GLU A 94 -7.32 0.22 20.01
CA GLU A 94 -6.10 -0.33 19.45
C GLU A 94 -5.54 0.48 18.26
N THR A 95 -6.42 1.08 17.44
CA THR A 95 -6.03 1.59 16.11
C THR A 95 -6.25 3.08 15.93
N LEU A 96 -7.29 3.66 16.55
CA LEU A 96 -7.61 5.07 16.38
C LEU A 96 -8.10 5.69 17.70
N SER A 97 -7.23 6.44 18.37
CA SER A 97 -7.57 7.12 19.62
C SER A 97 -7.60 8.64 19.47
N PHE A 98 -8.38 9.29 20.35
CA PHE A 98 -8.51 10.74 20.42
C PHE A 98 -8.19 11.25 21.83
N LYS A 99 -7.12 12.05 21.96
CA LYS A 99 -6.69 12.60 23.24
C LYS A 99 -7.00 14.09 23.28
N ALA A 100 -8.13 14.44 23.88
CA ALA A 100 -8.58 15.83 23.99
C ALA A 100 -7.90 16.55 25.16
N LYS A 101 -7.30 17.71 24.87
CA LYS A 101 -6.66 18.61 25.85
C LYS A 101 -7.41 19.95 25.91
N SER A 102 -6.91 20.89 26.71
CA SER A 102 -7.55 22.19 26.91
C SER A 102 -7.63 23.01 25.61
N ASP A 103 -6.57 23.00 24.80
CA ASP A 103 -6.35 23.83 23.61
C ASP A 103 -6.19 23.03 22.31
N HIS A 104 -6.00 21.71 22.36
CA HIS A 104 -5.82 20.87 21.18
C HIS A 104 -6.42 19.46 21.36
N ILE A 105 -6.42 18.67 20.28
CA ILE A 105 -6.78 17.26 20.23
C ILE A 105 -5.65 16.53 19.50
N ILE A 106 -5.15 15.43 20.06
CA ILE A 106 -4.26 14.51 19.34
C ILE A 106 -5.10 13.38 18.77
N VAL A 107 -5.00 13.18 17.45
CA VAL A 107 -5.55 12.03 16.73
C VAL A 107 -4.38 11.07 16.50
N ASP A 108 -4.51 9.83 16.96
CA ASP A 108 -3.43 8.84 17.00
C ASP A 108 -3.89 7.58 16.28
N PHE A 109 -3.26 7.29 15.14
CA PHE A 109 -3.47 6.09 14.35
C PHE A 109 -2.33 5.11 14.61
N THR A 110 -2.65 3.87 14.97
CA THR A 110 -1.66 2.82 15.24
C THR A 110 -2.04 1.55 14.48
N SER A 111 -1.05 0.88 13.91
CA SER A 111 -1.20 -0.42 13.27
C SER A 111 -0.01 -1.28 13.66
N ASP A 112 -0.27 -2.51 14.11
CA ASP A 112 0.74 -3.47 14.51
C ASP A 112 0.51 -4.82 13.78
N ASP A 113 1.49 -5.28 13.01
CA ASP A 113 1.42 -6.52 12.23
C ASP A 113 2.81 -7.15 12.06
N GLU A 114 3.23 -7.92 13.07
CA GLU A 114 4.49 -8.67 13.06
C GLU A 114 4.55 -9.79 12.00
N SER A 115 3.44 -10.10 11.32
CA SER A 115 3.37 -11.20 10.35
C SER A 115 3.85 -10.83 8.94
N ARG A 116 4.12 -9.55 8.68
CA ARG A 116 4.50 -9.06 7.36
C ARG A 116 6.02 -9.01 7.19
N ASP A 117 6.51 -9.77 6.22
CA ASP A 117 7.93 -9.79 5.83
C ASP A 117 8.34 -8.54 5.02
N GLU A 118 7.39 -7.87 4.38
CA GLU A 118 7.61 -6.65 3.59
C GLU A 118 7.37 -5.40 4.45
N TRP A 119 8.41 -4.58 4.60
CA TRP A 119 8.34 -3.28 5.26
C TRP A 119 8.90 -2.19 4.35
N THR A 120 8.47 -0.96 4.56
CA THR A 120 8.95 0.22 3.83
C THR A 120 9.73 1.10 4.80
N GLU A 121 10.88 1.60 4.37
CA GLU A 121 11.65 2.60 5.11
C GLU A 121 10.78 3.81 5.47
N GLY A 122 11.08 4.45 6.60
CA GLY A 122 10.21 5.43 7.23
C GLY A 122 10.10 6.77 6.49
N GLU A 123 11.17 7.16 5.78
CA GLU A 123 11.39 8.46 5.16
C GLU A 123 10.27 8.96 4.22
N PRO A 124 9.59 8.11 3.42
CA PRO A 124 8.52 8.57 2.52
C PRO A 124 7.20 8.91 3.22
N TRP A 125 6.96 8.41 4.44
CA TRP A 125 5.63 8.39 5.03
C TRP A 125 5.14 9.77 5.48
N MET A 126 5.94 10.54 6.21
CA MET A 126 5.51 11.87 6.68
C MET A 126 5.11 12.78 5.53
N ALA A 127 5.93 12.85 4.47
CA ALA A 127 5.64 13.68 3.30
C ALA A 127 4.31 13.29 2.61
N SER A 128 3.99 11.99 2.62
CA SER A 128 2.79 11.43 2.00
C SER A 128 1.53 11.65 2.85
N LEU A 129 1.66 11.65 4.18
CA LEU A 129 0.55 11.67 5.13
C LEU A 129 0.25 13.06 5.69
N ILE A 130 1.21 13.99 5.73
CA ILE A 130 1.09 15.29 6.41
C ILE A 130 -0.11 16.12 5.95
N ALA A 131 -0.54 15.98 4.70
CA ALA A 131 -1.70 16.69 4.15
C ALA A 131 -3.03 16.30 4.84
N LEU A 132 -3.12 15.10 5.42
CA LEU A 132 -4.30 14.60 6.13
C LEU A 132 -4.64 15.46 7.35
N ARG A 133 -3.64 16.08 7.98
CA ARG A 133 -3.88 17.06 9.05
C ARG A 133 -4.81 18.17 8.58
N GLY A 134 -4.53 18.72 7.41
CA GLY A 134 -5.35 19.78 6.80
C GLY A 134 -6.74 19.28 6.38
N ASP A 135 -6.84 18.04 5.89
CA ASP A 135 -8.12 17.39 5.55
C ASP A 135 -9.01 17.23 6.80
N LEU A 136 -8.45 16.70 7.89
CA LEU A 136 -9.13 16.59 9.19
C LEU A 136 -9.60 17.97 9.70
N MET A 137 -8.74 18.99 9.62
CA MET A 137 -9.10 20.36 10.03
C MET A 137 -10.21 20.99 9.18
N ARG A 138 -10.40 20.52 7.94
CA ARG A 138 -11.52 20.92 7.08
C ARG A 138 -12.79 20.12 7.34
N GLY A 139 -12.73 19.07 8.16
CA GLY A 139 -13.84 18.19 8.47
C GLY A 139 -13.99 17.02 7.50
N ASP A 140 -12.95 16.67 6.75
CA ASP A 140 -12.92 15.41 6.00
C ASP A 140 -12.65 14.24 6.96
N LEU A 141 -13.69 13.47 7.24
CA LEU A 141 -13.65 12.36 8.20
C LEU A 141 -13.20 11.03 7.57
N ARG A 142 -12.86 11.01 6.27
CA ARG A 142 -12.45 9.76 5.58
C ARG A 142 -11.22 9.12 6.21
N ALA A 143 -10.26 9.93 6.69
CA ALA A 143 -9.09 9.40 7.40
C ALA A 143 -9.49 8.66 8.69
N LEU A 144 -10.45 9.19 9.45
CA LEU A 144 -10.94 8.54 10.67
C LEU A 144 -11.66 7.23 10.35
N TYR A 145 -12.48 7.23 9.29
CA TYR A 145 -13.15 6.01 8.85
C TYR A 145 -12.16 4.94 8.37
N LEU A 146 -11.07 5.32 7.70
CA LEU A 146 -9.98 4.38 7.38
C LEU A 146 -9.31 3.82 8.65
N GLY A 147 -9.07 4.66 9.67
CA GLY A 147 -8.59 4.17 10.97
C GLY A 147 -9.53 3.15 11.61
N TRP A 148 -10.84 3.38 11.54
CA TRP A 148 -11.84 2.42 11.99
C TRP A 148 -11.85 1.12 11.17
N LEU A 149 -11.73 1.19 9.83
CA LEU A 149 -11.61 -0.01 9.01
C LEU A 149 -10.39 -0.85 9.38
N ALA A 150 -9.26 -0.22 9.65
CA ALA A 150 -8.04 -0.90 10.09
C ALA A 150 -8.27 -1.63 11.43
N SER A 151 -9.10 -1.10 12.33
CA SER A 151 -9.38 -1.73 13.62
C SER A 151 -10.20 -3.02 13.52
N LEU A 152 -10.98 -3.20 12.44
CA LEU A 152 -11.74 -4.43 12.21
C LEU A 152 -10.84 -5.66 12.13
N ARG A 153 -9.57 -5.48 11.73
CA ARG A 153 -8.59 -6.58 11.72
C ARG A 153 -8.34 -7.14 13.12
N PHE A 154 -8.33 -6.31 14.16
CA PHE A 154 -8.12 -6.73 15.53
C PHE A 154 -9.40 -7.26 16.17
N LEU A 155 -10.52 -6.58 15.92
CA LEU A 155 -11.81 -6.92 16.51
C LEU A 155 -12.38 -8.27 16.04
N VAL A 156 -12.01 -8.74 14.84
CA VAL A 156 -12.54 -9.99 14.26
C VAL A 156 -11.67 -11.22 14.61
N LEU A 157 -10.46 -11.03 15.16
CA LEU A 157 -9.59 -12.15 15.54
C LEU A 157 -10.19 -13.05 16.62
N ASP A 158 -11.12 -12.50 17.42
CA ASP A 158 -11.76 -13.22 18.52
C ASP A 158 -13.03 -13.97 18.10
N GLU A 159 -13.43 -13.93 16.82
CA GLU A 159 -14.69 -14.49 16.28
C GLU A 159 -15.92 -14.11 17.13
N ASP A 160 -15.88 -12.95 17.79
CA ASP A 160 -16.92 -12.53 18.72
C ASP A 160 -18.19 -12.11 17.94
N PRO A 161 -19.33 -12.82 18.10
CA PRO A 161 -20.58 -12.46 17.44
C PRO A 161 -21.07 -11.05 17.83
N GLU A 162 -20.68 -10.53 19.00
CA GLU A 162 -21.02 -9.17 19.42
C GLU A 162 -20.34 -8.12 18.54
N VAL A 163 -19.10 -8.37 18.09
CA VAL A 163 -18.36 -7.50 17.16
C VAL A 163 -19.05 -7.45 15.81
N GLU A 164 -19.41 -8.60 15.24
CA GLU A 164 -20.08 -8.66 13.94
C GLU A 164 -21.46 -7.98 13.95
N ALA A 165 -22.13 -7.97 15.10
CA ALA A 165 -23.42 -7.32 15.30
C ALA A 165 -23.31 -5.79 15.48
N GLN A 166 -22.11 -5.25 15.74
CA GLN A 166 -21.91 -3.81 15.86
C GLN A 166 -22.30 -3.11 14.56
N LEU A 167 -22.88 -1.92 14.70
CA LEU A 167 -23.23 -1.09 13.55
C LEU A 167 -21.99 -0.37 13.04
N GLU A 168 -21.84 -0.36 11.72
CA GLU A 168 -20.86 0.49 11.06
C GLU A 168 -21.06 1.96 11.48
N PRO A 169 -19.98 2.72 11.75
CA PRO A 169 -20.09 4.16 12.00
C PRO A 169 -20.59 4.89 10.74
N PRO A 170 -20.99 6.16 10.85
CA PRO A 170 -21.43 6.93 9.69
C PRO A 170 -20.39 6.90 8.56
N VAL A 171 -20.79 6.43 7.38
CA VAL A 171 -19.87 6.33 6.24
C VAL A 171 -19.66 7.73 5.63
N PRO A 172 -18.42 8.27 5.61
CA PRO A 172 -18.17 9.58 5.04
C PRO A 172 -18.39 9.57 3.51
N PRO A 173 -18.78 10.71 2.92
CA PRO A 173 -19.02 10.81 1.47
C PRO A 173 -17.70 10.68 0.68
N GLY A 174 -17.77 10.12 -0.52
CA GLY A 174 -16.64 10.07 -1.45
C GLY A 174 -15.55 9.05 -1.13
N LEU A 175 -15.85 7.95 -0.43
CA LEU A 175 -14.87 6.86 -0.18
C LEU A 175 -14.44 6.14 -1.47
N ALA A 176 -15.29 6.09 -2.50
CA ALA A 176 -14.94 5.53 -3.80
C ALA A 176 -13.84 6.33 -4.53
N LYS A 177 -13.51 7.54 -4.06
CA LYS A 177 -12.53 8.45 -4.66
C LYS A 177 -11.55 8.96 -3.59
N LEU A 178 -10.75 8.05 -3.04
CA LEU A 178 -9.68 8.40 -2.11
C LEU A 178 -8.64 9.33 -2.77
N SER A 179 -8.22 10.37 -2.05
CA SER A 179 -7.09 11.23 -2.43
C SER A 179 -5.78 10.47 -2.30
N GLY A 180 -4.68 11.01 -2.85
CA GLY A 180 -3.33 10.44 -2.66
C GLY A 180 -3.02 10.15 -1.19
N PRO A 181 -3.08 11.15 -0.28
CA PRO A 181 -2.81 10.94 1.14
C PRO A 181 -3.71 9.90 1.82
N LEU A 182 -4.98 9.77 1.40
CA LEU A 182 -5.89 8.75 1.96
C LEU A 182 -5.52 7.33 1.49
N LYS A 183 -5.01 7.17 0.27
CA LYS A 183 -4.48 5.89 -0.22
C LYS A 183 -3.20 5.52 0.52
N GLU A 184 -2.33 6.50 0.75
CA GLU A 184 -1.11 6.31 1.54
C GLU A 184 -1.45 5.94 2.99
N LEU A 185 -2.48 6.54 3.59
CA LEU A 185 -2.97 6.13 4.92
C LEU A 185 -3.50 4.69 4.92
N ALA A 186 -4.26 4.30 3.90
CA ALA A 186 -4.75 2.93 3.78
C ALA A 186 -3.60 1.91 3.69
N SER A 187 -2.55 2.24 2.92
CA SER A 187 -1.34 1.42 2.87
C SER A 187 -0.59 1.43 4.21
N PHE A 188 -0.49 2.58 4.87
CA PHE A 188 0.19 2.74 6.16
C PHE A 188 -0.48 1.93 7.27
N LEU A 189 -1.81 1.84 7.27
CA LEU A 189 -2.61 1.06 8.22
C LEU A 189 -2.93 -0.36 7.73
N TRP A 190 -2.36 -0.77 6.59
CA TRP A 190 -2.57 -2.08 5.96
C TRP A 190 -4.03 -2.51 5.85
N ILE A 191 -4.83 -1.63 5.27
CA ILE A 191 -6.23 -1.88 4.98
C ILE A 191 -6.33 -2.57 3.63
N ASP A 192 -7.06 -3.67 3.55
CA ASP A 192 -7.32 -4.36 2.29
C ASP A 192 -8.12 -3.47 1.32
N ASP A 193 -7.68 -3.41 0.06
CA ASP A 193 -8.38 -2.66 -1.00
C ASP A 193 -9.84 -3.14 -1.15
N GLU A 194 -10.09 -4.44 -1.00
CA GLU A 194 -11.43 -5.03 -1.04
C GLU A 194 -12.31 -4.57 0.13
N LEU A 195 -11.73 -4.33 1.31
CA LEU A 195 -12.46 -3.81 2.45
C LEU A 195 -12.88 -2.35 2.20
N ILE A 196 -11.98 -1.55 1.62
CA ILE A 196 -12.29 -0.19 1.18
C ILE A 196 -13.34 -0.18 0.07
N GLU A 197 -13.26 -1.12 -0.88
CA GLU A 197 -14.23 -1.26 -1.96
C GLU A 197 -15.62 -1.63 -1.42
N ALA A 198 -15.70 -2.57 -0.47
CA ALA A 198 -16.93 -2.92 0.22
C ALA A 198 -17.48 -1.72 1.01
N ALA A 199 -16.60 -1.03 1.75
CA ALA A 199 -16.93 0.18 2.49
C ALA A 199 -17.55 1.26 1.59
N ALA A 200 -16.93 1.53 0.44
CA ALA A 200 -17.33 2.55 -0.51
C ALA A 200 -18.75 2.35 -1.08
N ARG A 201 -19.29 1.12 -1.09
CA ARG A 201 -20.69 0.86 -1.50
C ARG A 201 -21.71 1.55 -0.59
N GLY A 202 -21.36 1.78 0.68
CA GLY A 202 -22.17 2.52 1.65
C GLY A 202 -21.94 4.03 1.64
N SER A 203 -20.98 4.51 0.85
CA SER A 203 -20.60 5.93 0.78
C SER A 203 -21.44 6.64 -0.29
N ALA A 204 -22.24 7.61 0.14
CA ALA A 204 -23.03 8.45 -0.74
C ALA A 204 -22.44 9.86 -0.83
N GLY A 205 -22.51 10.48 -2.01
CA GLY A 205 -22.06 11.86 -2.24
C GLY A 205 -20.62 11.98 -2.75
N GLU A 206 -20.26 13.21 -3.13
CA GLU A 206 -18.92 13.54 -3.60
C GLU A 206 -17.97 13.77 -2.42
N PRO A 207 -16.64 13.56 -2.62
CA PRO A 207 -15.63 13.90 -1.64
C PRO A 207 -15.81 15.32 -1.09
N PRO A 208 -15.56 15.55 0.21
CA PRO A 208 -15.55 16.90 0.77
C PRO A 208 -14.59 17.78 -0.04
N ALA A 209 -15.14 18.79 -0.71
CA ALA A 209 -14.34 19.76 -1.45
C ALA A 209 -14.03 20.96 -0.55
N ALA A 210 -12.85 21.56 -0.75
CA ALA A 210 -12.58 22.86 -0.16
C ALA A 210 -13.66 23.86 -0.63
N PRO A 211 -14.24 24.67 0.27
CA PRO A 211 -15.26 25.63 -0.12
C PRO A 211 -14.67 26.63 -1.10
N SER A 212 -15.44 26.99 -2.14
CA SER A 212 -14.97 28.01 -3.08
C SER A 212 -14.85 29.37 -2.40
N LEU A 213 -13.97 30.22 -2.93
CA LEU A 213 -13.83 31.60 -2.45
C LEU A 213 -15.15 32.37 -2.53
N ASP A 214 -16.05 32.03 -3.46
CA ASP A 214 -17.36 32.68 -3.57
C ASP A 214 -18.31 32.29 -2.45
N VAL A 215 -18.31 31.01 -2.04
CA VAL A 215 -19.07 30.56 -0.86
C VAL A 215 -18.53 31.23 0.40
N MET A 216 -17.20 31.24 0.57
CA MET A 216 -16.56 31.94 1.68
C MET A 216 -16.92 33.43 1.70
N ARG A 217 -16.86 34.10 0.54
CA ARG A 217 -17.23 35.52 0.39
C ARG A 217 -18.70 35.75 0.74
N GLY A 218 -19.58 34.85 0.34
CA GLY A 218 -21.01 34.90 0.68
C GLY A 218 -21.24 34.84 2.18
N TRP A 219 -20.60 33.89 2.87
CA TRP A 219 -20.67 33.77 4.32
C TRP A 219 -20.05 34.97 5.04
N VAL A 220 -18.86 35.42 4.64
CA VAL A 220 -18.20 36.60 5.23
C VAL A 220 -19.08 37.85 5.10
N LYS A 221 -19.86 38.00 4.02
CA LYS A 221 -20.83 39.10 3.88
C LYS A 221 -21.96 39.06 4.91
N GLN A 222 -22.34 37.89 5.40
CA GLN A 222 -23.40 37.71 6.40
C GLN A 222 -22.96 38.04 7.82
N LEU A 223 -21.65 38.00 8.12
CA LEU A 223 -21.11 38.41 9.42
C LEU A 223 -21.38 39.90 9.68
N SER A 224 -21.74 40.23 10.93
CA SER A 224 -21.99 41.61 11.34
C SER A 224 -20.72 42.46 11.27
N ALA A 225 -20.87 43.79 11.17
CA ALA A 225 -19.72 44.69 11.21
C ALA A 225 -18.95 44.56 12.55
N ALA A 226 -19.69 44.42 13.66
CA ALA A 226 -19.10 44.24 14.98
C ALA A 226 -18.24 42.96 15.08
N ASP A 227 -18.71 41.84 14.53
CA ASP A 227 -17.96 40.58 14.53
C ASP A 227 -16.69 40.70 13.68
N LYS A 228 -16.79 41.34 12.50
CA LYS A 228 -15.64 41.58 11.63
C LYS A 228 -14.60 42.44 12.33
N ASP A 229 -15.01 43.55 12.94
CA ASP A 229 -14.13 44.46 13.65
C ASP A 229 -13.46 43.75 14.84
N ALA A 230 -14.21 42.95 15.60
CA ALA A 230 -13.67 42.16 16.70
C ALA A 230 -12.61 41.15 16.23
N TYR A 231 -12.86 40.40 15.16
CA TYR A 231 -11.88 39.46 14.60
C TYR A 231 -10.63 40.16 14.05
N LEU A 232 -10.78 41.31 13.39
CA LEU A 232 -9.65 42.10 12.90
C LEU A 232 -8.79 42.65 14.04
N LEU A 233 -9.42 43.14 15.11
CA LEU A 233 -8.70 43.61 16.29
C LEU A 233 -7.95 42.47 16.98
N ARG A 234 -8.59 41.31 17.19
CA ARG A 234 -7.96 40.13 17.79
C ARG A 234 -6.77 39.62 16.97
N PHE A 235 -6.89 39.65 15.64
CA PHE A 235 -5.79 39.30 14.74
C PHE A 235 -4.60 40.26 14.86
N LEU A 236 -4.86 41.57 14.96
CA LEU A 236 -3.81 42.57 15.13
C LEU A 236 -3.15 42.53 16.52
N THR A 237 -3.83 42.01 17.54
CA THR A 237 -3.27 41.85 18.88
C THR A 237 -2.51 40.53 19.07
N GLU A 238 -2.23 39.80 17.98
CA GLU A 238 -1.54 38.50 17.99
C GLU A 238 -2.22 37.46 18.93
N GLU A 239 -3.55 37.52 19.08
CA GLU A 239 -4.28 36.42 19.70
C GLU A 239 -4.20 35.21 18.77
N GLY A 240 -3.20 34.36 19.00
CA GLY A 240 -2.87 33.12 18.28
C GLY A 240 -3.67 32.86 17.01
N ASP A 241 -3.12 33.24 15.85
CA ASP A 241 -3.74 33.14 14.51
C ASP A 241 -4.51 31.84 14.24
N LEU A 242 -4.01 30.73 14.77
CA LEU A 242 -4.61 29.40 14.64
C LEU A 242 -5.91 29.25 15.41
N ILE A 243 -6.05 29.87 16.58
CA ILE A 243 -7.27 29.89 17.38
C ILE A 243 -8.35 30.68 16.63
N LEU A 244 -8.00 31.87 16.13
CA LEU A 244 -8.92 32.69 15.33
C LEU A 244 -9.36 31.96 14.06
N ARG A 245 -8.42 31.29 13.37
CA ARG A 245 -8.74 30.44 12.22
C ARG A 245 -9.63 29.27 12.60
N ALA A 246 -9.41 28.61 13.74
CA ALA A 246 -10.23 27.50 14.20
C ALA A 246 -11.67 27.93 14.46
N GLU A 247 -11.85 29.05 15.15
CA GLU A 247 -13.16 29.62 15.44
C GLU A 247 -13.93 29.98 14.16
N LEU A 248 -13.30 30.72 13.25
CA LEU A 248 -13.90 31.12 11.98
C LEU A 248 -14.21 29.91 11.09
N ALA A 249 -13.29 28.94 11.01
CA ALA A 249 -13.51 27.71 10.27
C ALA A 249 -14.68 26.90 10.84
N ARG A 250 -14.82 26.83 12.17
CA ARG A 250 -15.96 26.19 12.82
C ARG A 250 -17.27 26.91 12.50
N GLN A 251 -17.32 28.23 12.68
CA GLN A 251 -18.53 29.01 12.36
C GLN A 251 -18.91 28.89 10.89
N PHE A 252 -17.94 28.92 9.99
CA PHE A 252 -18.16 28.72 8.57
C PHE A 252 -18.74 27.32 8.30
N ARG A 253 -18.15 26.25 8.86
CA ARG A 253 -18.67 24.89 8.72
C ARG A 253 -20.09 24.76 9.27
N ASP A 254 -20.37 25.33 10.43
CA ASP A 254 -21.69 25.26 11.05
C ASP A 254 -22.75 26.01 10.21
N ALA A 255 -22.38 27.15 9.63
CA ALA A 255 -23.27 27.96 8.78
C ALA A 255 -23.45 27.37 7.37
N THR A 256 -22.48 26.62 6.87
CA THR A 256 -22.52 26.01 5.53
C THR A 256 -22.84 24.52 5.53
N ARG A 257 -23.00 23.92 6.72
CA ARG A 257 -23.49 22.56 6.88
C ARG A 257 -24.83 22.45 6.15
N PRO A 258 -24.98 21.56 5.16
CA PRO A 258 -26.25 21.42 4.47
C PRO A 258 -27.32 21.03 5.48
N THR A 259 -28.36 21.85 5.62
CA THR A 259 -29.53 21.58 6.44
C THR A 259 -30.33 20.45 5.78
N GLY A 260 -29.99 19.20 6.11
CA GLY A 260 -30.71 18.00 5.63
C GLY A 260 -29.86 16.77 5.33
N THR A 261 -28.53 16.81 5.47
CA THR A 261 -27.64 15.67 5.17
C THR A 261 -26.83 15.19 6.37
N ALA A 262 -27.33 15.36 7.60
CA ALA A 262 -26.93 14.41 8.62
C ALA A 262 -27.45 13.05 8.15
N PRO A 263 -26.61 12.01 7.96
CA PRO A 263 -27.13 10.67 7.77
C PRO A 263 -28.11 10.44 8.91
N ALA A 264 -29.37 10.16 8.59
CA ALA A 264 -30.35 9.83 9.61
C ALA A 264 -29.73 8.73 10.45
N ALA A 265 -29.57 8.96 11.76
CA ALA A 265 -28.97 7.98 12.67
C ALA A 265 -29.68 6.61 12.63
N ASP A 266 -30.89 6.58 12.05
CA ASP A 266 -31.81 5.45 11.89
C ASP A 266 -32.01 4.94 10.45
N ALA A 267 -31.31 5.46 9.43
CA ALA A 267 -31.24 4.71 8.17
C ALA A 267 -30.49 3.41 8.48
N ALA A 268 -31.08 2.24 8.24
CA ALA A 268 -30.58 0.93 8.67
C ALA A 268 -29.10 0.73 8.26
N ARG A 269 -28.18 1.11 9.18
CA ARG A 269 -26.74 0.98 8.98
C ARG A 269 -26.44 -0.50 8.92
N ARG A 270 -25.55 -0.88 7.99
CA ARG A 270 -25.11 -2.26 7.92
C ARG A 270 -24.29 -2.60 9.18
N THR A 271 -24.29 -3.86 9.53
CA THR A 271 -23.43 -4.36 10.60
C THR A 271 -22.00 -4.55 10.09
N VAL A 272 -21.04 -4.68 11.01
CA VAL A 272 -19.66 -5.06 10.71
C VAL A 272 -19.63 -6.39 9.94
N GLY A 273 -20.40 -7.40 10.38
CA GLY A 273 -20.49 -8.69 9.69
C GLY A 273 -20.98 -8.56 8.24
N GLN A 274 -21.95 -7.67 7.97
CA GLN A 274 -22.40 -7.40 6.61
C GLN A 274 -21.33 -6.70 5.75
N LEU A 275 -20.52 -5.83 6.33
CA LEU A 275 -19.39 -5.21 5.64
C LEU A 275 -18.30 -6.24 5.30
N LEU A 276 -17.95 -7.12 6.25
CA LEU A 276 -16.95 -8.18 6.05
C LEU A 276 -17.43 -9.22 5.03
N ALA A 277 -18.69 -9.64 5.09
CA ALA A 277 -19.27 -10.52 4.07
C ALA A 277 -19.20 -9.89 2.67
N ALA A 278 -19.49 -8.60 2.54
CA ALA A 278 -19.36 -7.88 1.28
C ALA A 278 -17.90 -7.80 0.80
N ARG A 279 -16.91 -7.70 1.71
CA ARG A 279 -15.48 -7.78 1.39
C ARG A 279 -15.12 -9.17 0.86
N ASP A 280 -15.55 -10.22 1.54
CA ASP A 280 -15.27 -11.62 1.17
C ASP A 280 -15.85 -11.97 -0.20
N GLU A 281 -17.06 -11.50 -0.52
CA GLU A 281 -17.66 -11.63 -1.85
C GLU A 281 -16.79 -10.99 -2.95
N ILE A 282 -16.21 -9.82 -2.69
CA ILE A 282 -15.32 -9.12 -3.64
C ILE A 282 -14.01 -9.91 -3.82
N VAL A 283 -13.41 -10.38 -2.72
CA VAL A 283 -12.19 -11.19 -2.75
C VAL A 283 -12.40 -12.43 -3.61
N GLU A 284 -13.49 -13.15 -3.39
CA GLU A 284 -13.84 -14.36 -4.14
C GLU A 284 -14.07 -14.07 -5.64
N ALA A 285 -14.82 -13.01 -5.96
CA ALA A 285 -15.04 -12.61 -7.35
C ALA A 285 -13.73 -12.26 -8.08
N LYS A 286 -12.82 -11.53 -7.43
CA LYS A 286 -11.49 -11.20 -7.97
C LYS A 286 -10.63 -12.45 -8.15
N ARG A 287 -10.64 -13.37 -7.19
CA ARG A 287 -9.92 -14.65 -7.26
C ARG A 287 -10.35 -15.48 -8.46
N LEU A 288 -11.65 -15.64 -8.67
CA LEU A 288 -12.21 -16.36 -9.82
C LEU A 288 -11.78 -15.71 -11.14
N THR A 289 -11.92 -14.38 -11.24
CA THR A 289 -11.52 -13.62 -12.44
C THR A 289 -10.02 -13.75 -12.73
N ALA A 290 -9.17 -13.72 -11.70
CA ALA A 290 -7.72 -13.88 -11.84
C ALA A 290 -7.35 -15.30 -12.29
N ALA A 291 -8.00 -16.33 -11.73
CA ALA A 291 -7.80 -17.72 -12.12
C ALA A 291 -8.17 -17.96 -13.59
N GLU A 292 -9.29 -17.40 -14.07
CA GLU A 292 -9.69 -17.48 -15.47
C GLU A 292 -8.68 -16.82 -16.41
N LYS A 293 -8.20 -15.61 -16.06
CA LYS A 293 -7.18 -14.90 -16.85
C LYS A 293 -5.88 -15.70 -16.89
N ALA A 294 -5.44 -16.24 -15.76
CA ALA A 294 -4.23 -17.06 -15.68
C ALA A 294 -4.36 -18.35 -16.51
N ALA A 295 -5.53 -19.01 -16.50
CA ALA A 295 -5.79 -20.19 -17.31
C ALA A 295 -5.76 -19.87 -18.82
N LYS A 296 -6.41 -18.77 -19.24
CA LYS A 296 -6.37 -18.30 -20.64
C LYS A 296 -4.96 -17.99 -21.11
N GLU A 297 -4.16 -17.31 -20.28
CA GLU A 297 -2.76 -17.00 -20.60
C GLU A 297 -1.87 -18.24 -20.66
N ARG A 298 -2.08 -19.23 -19.77
CA ARG A 298 -1.37 -20.51 -19.82
C ARG A 298 -1.71 -21.27 -21.10
N ALA A 299 -3.00 -21.36 -21.46
CA ALA A 299 -3.44 -22.01 -22.69
C ALA A 299 -2.90 -21.30 -23.94
N ARG A 300 -2.84 -19.97 -23.94
CA ARG A 300 -2.23 -19.18 -25.04
C ARG A 300 -0.74 -19.51 -25.18
N LYS A 301 0.03 -19.45 -24.09
CA LYS A 301 1.46 -19.77 -24.10
C LYS A 301 1.74 -21.21 -24.52
N GLU A 302 0.89 -22.16 -24.12
CA GLU A 302 1.01 -23.56 -24.52
C GLU A 302 0.72 -23.76 -26.01
N ARG A 303 -0.30 -23.08 -26.56
CA ARG A 303 -0.57 -23.07 -28.00
C ARG A 303 0.60 -22.48 -28.79
N GLU A 304 1.09 -21.30 -28.39
CA GLU A 304 2.25 -20.65 -29.01
C GLU A 304 3.50 -21.54 -28.97
N ARG A 305 3.76 -22.21 -27.84
CA ARG A 305 4.86 -23.18 -27.72
C ARG A 305 4.68 -24.38 -28.65
N THR A 306 3.46 -24.92 -28.72
CA THR A 306 3.14 -26.06 -29.59
C THR A 306 3.26 -25.69 -31.07
N GLU A 307 2.79 -24.51 -31.46
CA GLU A 307 2.90 -23.97 -32.82
C GLU A 307 4.35 -23.70 -33.19
N ALA A 308 5.12 -23.04 -32.32
CA ALA A 308 6.54 -22.80 -32.53
C ALA A 308 7.33 -24.10 -32.61
N ARG A 309 7.02 -25.09 -31.76
CA ARG A 309 7.64 -26.42 -31.81
C ARG A 309 7.31 -27.15 -33.11
N THR A 310 6.06 -27.05 -33.56
CA THR A 310 5.62 -27.65 -34.82
C THR A 310 6.34 -27.01 -36.00
N LYS A 311 6.38 -25.68 -36.07
CA LYS A 311 7.10 -24.96 -37.12
C LYS A 311 8.60 -25.29 -37.13
N HIS A 312 9.25 -25.36 -35.97
CA HIS A 312 10.66 -25.75 -35.86
C HIS A 312 10.93 -27.14 -36.43
N LEU A 313 10.04 -28.11 -36.14
CA LEU A 313 10.17 -29.46 -36.67
C LEU A 313 9.85 -29.54 -38.17
N ASP A 314 8.92 -28.74 -38.67
CA ASP A 314 8.61 -28.64 -40.10
C ASP A 314 9.78 -28.02 -40.88
N ASP A 315 10.39 -26.94 -40.35
CA ASP A 315 11.60 -26.33 -40.90
C ASP A 315 12.78 -27.31 -40.88
N LEU A 316 12.91 -28.12 -39.82
CA LEU A 316 13.93 -29.18 -39.71
C LEU A 316 13.70 -30.29 -40.75
N ALA A 317 12.45 -30.66 -41.01
CA ALA A 317 12.11 -31.66 -42.02
C ALA A 317 12.56 -31.24 -43.42
N GLY A 318 12.45 -29.95 -43.75
CA GLY A 318 12.93 -29.40 -45.02
C GLY A 318 14.46 -29.43 -45.20
N ARG A 319 15.23 -29.62 -44.12
CA ARG A 319 16.71 -29.58 -44.11
C ARG A 319 17.37 -30.76 -43.41
N GLU A 320 16.69 -31.91 -43.32
CA GLU A 320 17.11 -33.07 -42.51
C GLU A 320 18.58 -33.48 -42.82
N SER A 321 18.95 -33.60 -44.09
CA SER A 321 20.33 -33.96 -44.50
C SER A 321 21.37 -32.93 -44.08
N ALA A 322 21.06 -31.64 -44.21
CA ALA A 322 21.95 -30.56 -43.78
C ALA A 322 22.10 -30.50 -42.25
N ALA A 323 21.01 -30.80 -41.52
CA ALA A 323 21.05 -30.89 -40.06
C ALA A 323 21.93 -32.04 -39.56
N TRP A 324 21.95 -33.19 -40.24
CA TRP A 324 22.89 -34.28 -39.92
C TRP A 324 24.34 -33.87 -40.14
N GLN A 325 24.63 -33.15 -41.22
CA GLN A 325 25.97 -32.62 -41.47
C GLN A 325 26.38 -31.57 -40.42
N GLU A 326 25.44 -30.71 -40.01
CA GLU A 326 25.64 -29.72 -38.94
C GLU A 326 25.98 -30.40 -37.60
N VAL A 327 25.36 -31.53 -37.28
CA VAL A 327 25.72 -32.33 -36.09
C VAL A 327 27.17 -32.80 -36.16
N ASP A 328 27.60 -33.34 -37.30
CA ASP A 328 28.98 -33.81 -37.48
C ASP A 328 29.99 -32.67 -37.33
N ASP A 329 29.71 -31.51 -37.94
CA ASP A 329 30.57 -30.31 -37.87
C ASP A 329 30.68 -29.78 -36.42
N ARG A 330 29.56 -29.71 -35.69
CA ARG A 330 29.54 -29.28 -34.29
C ARG A 330 30.27 -30.24 -33.37
N ILE A 331 30.17 -31.55 -33.63
CA ILE A 331 30.93 -32.56 -32.89
C ILE A 331 32.43 -32.49 -33.25
N ALA A 332 32.78 -32.17 -34.49
CA ALA A 332 34.17 -32.00 -34.94
C ALA A 332 34.83 -30.76 -34.30
N ALA A 333 34.11 -29.65 -34.16
CA ALA A 333 34.58 -28.40 -33.56
C ALA A 333 35.09 -28.56 -32.10
N GLY A 334 34.58 -29.56 -31.37
CA GLY A 334 35.18 -30.02 -30.12
C GLY A 334 34.91 -29.15 -28.89
N GLN A 335 34.09 -28.11 -29.00
CA GLN A 335 33.76 -27.17 -27.92
C GLN A 335 32.53 -27.61 -27.12
N ALA A 336 32.49 -27.27 -25.83
CA ALA A 336 31.39 -27.66 -24.94
C ALA A 336 30.02 -27.17 -25.42
N LYS A 337 29.92 -25.90 -25.83
CA LYS A 337 28.69 -25.29 -26.36
C LYS A 337 28.22 -25.94 -27.66
N GLU A 338 29.15 -26.34 -28.52
CA GLU A 338 28.85 -27.02 -29.78
C GLU A 338 28.33 -28.43 -29.55
N TYR A 339 28.83 -29.14 -28.53
CA TYR A 339 28.24 -30.41 -28.11
C TYR A 339 26.82 -30.25 -27.57
N ASP A 340 26.54 -29.21 -26.79
CA ASP A 340 25.18 -28.91 -26.31
C ASP A 340 24.20 -28.66 -27.47
N GLN A 341 24.66 -27.94 -28.51
CA GLN A 341 23.86 -27.68 -29.71
C GLN A 341 23.68 -28.94 -30.57
N ALA A 342 24.72 -29.79 -30.72
CA ALA A 342 24.64 -31.03 -31.46
C ALA A 342 23.64 -32.03 -30.84
N VAL A 343 23.65 -32.21 -29.52
CA VAL A 343 22.69 -33.12 -28.85
C VAL A 343 21.27 -32.58 -28.86
N THR A 344 21.10 -31.25 -28.83
CA THR A 344 19.77 -30.63 -29.00
C THR A 344 19.23 -30.89 -30.40
N LEU A 345 20.05 -30.72 -31.45
CA LEU A 345 19.65 -30.97 -32.83
C LEU A 345 19.37 -32.47 -33.08
N LEU A 346 20.12 -33.37 -32.47
CA LEU A 346 19.85 -34.81 -32.52
C LEU A 346 18.56 -35.21 -31.81
N ALA A 347 18.22 -34.58 -30.69
CA ALA A 347 16.94 -34.77 -30.02
C ALA A 347 15.77 -34.29 -30.90
N ASP A 348 15.92 -33.14 -31.56
CA ASP A 348 14.93 -32.61 -32.51
C ASP A 348 14.74 -33.55 -33.73
N LEU A 349 15.84 -34.07 -34.29
CA LEU A 349 15.81 -35.05 -35.39
C LEU A 349 15.11 -36.36 -34.98
N ARG A 350 15.34 -36.82 -33.75
CA ARG A 350 14.67 -38.00 -33.19
C ARG A 350 13.17 -37.76 -32.99
N GLU A 351 12.78 -36.58 -32.51
CA GLU A 351 11.37 -36.19 -32.37
C GLU A 351 10.66 -36.06 -33.73
N LEU A 352 11.33 -35.47 -34.72
CA LEU A 352 10.85 -35.44 -36.10
C LEU A 352 10.68 -36.87 -36.68
N ALA A 353 11.63 -37.76 -36.43
CA ALA A 353 11.55 -39.15 -36.87
C ALA A 353 10.39 -39.91 -36.22
N ALA A 354 10.06 -39.59 -34.96
CA ALA A 354 8.88 -40.14 -34.29
C ALA A 354 7.56 -39.73 -34.98
N ARG A 355 7.46 -38.51 -35.53
CA ARG A 355 6.28 -38.07 -36.31
C ARG A 355 6.10 -38.86 -37.61
N THR A 356 7.19 -39.38 -38.18
CA THR A 356 7.19 -40.07 -39.49
C THR A 356 7.36 -41.59 -39.38
N GLY A 357 7.42 -42.14 -38.16
CA GLY A 357 7.63 -43.58 -37.93
C GLY A 357 9.05 -44.08 -38.21
N ARG A 358 10.03 -43.19 -38.39
CA ARG A 358 11.43 -43.50 -38.76
C ARG A 358 12.40 -43.49 -37.57
N THR A 359 11.89 -43.55 -36.34
CA THR A 359 12.71 -43.44 -35.12
C THR A 359 13.85 -44.44 -35.07
N ALA A 360 13.63 -45.68 -35.51
CA ALA A 360 14.64 -46.74 -35.51
C ALA A 360 15.86 -46.41 -36.40
N GLU A 361 15.64 -45.74 -37.54
CA GLU A 361 16.72 -45.33 -38.46
C GLU A 361 17.58 -44.23 -37.85
N VAL A 362 16.93 -43.25 -37.21
CA VAL A 362 17.62 -42.15 -36.52
C VAL A 362 18.35 -42.64 -35.28
N ASP A 363 17.75 -43.53 -34.48
CA ASP A 363 18.39 -44.10 -33.30
C ASP A 363 19.61 -44.95 -33.69
N ALA A 364 19.55 -45.70 -34.81
CA ALA A 364 20.72 -46.41 -35.34
C ALA A 364 21.85 -45.47 -35.77
N LYS A 365 21.52 -44.34 -36.42
CA LYS A 365 22.51 -43.30 -36.78
C LYS A 365 23.12 -42.64 -35.54
N ILE A 366 22.31 -42.32 -34.52
CA ILE A 366 22.78 -41.77 -33.24
C ILE A 366 23.72 -42.76 -32.53
N GLN A 367 23.39 -44.05 -32.53
CA GLN A 367 24.26 -45.09 -31.97
C GLN A 367 25.59 -45.18 -32.73
N ALA A 368 25.58 -45.08 -34.06
CA ALA A 368 26.82 -45.03 -34.85
C ALA A 368 27.70 -43.82 -34.48
N LEU A 369 27.12 -42.63 -34.33
CA LEU A 369 27.84 -41.43 -33.87
C LEU A 369 28.41 -41.60 -32.47
N ARG A 370 27.63 -42.21 -31.57
CA ARG A 370 28.05 -42.52 -30.20
C ARG A 370 29.25 -43.47 -30.18
N GLN A 371 29.27 -44.50 -31.04
CA GLN A 371 30.41 -45.41 -31.17
C GLN A 371 31.65 -44.75 -31.78
N LEU A 372 31.45 -43.90 -32.80
CA LEU A 372 32.53 -43.16 -33.46
C LEU A 372 33.26 -42.22 -32.47
N HIS A 373 32.50 -41.57 -31.59
CA HIS A 373 33.02 -40.60 -30.63
C HIS A 373 33.14 -41.13 -29.19
N LYS A 374 33.20 -42.46 -28.98
CA LYS A 374 33.31 -43.08 -27.65
C LYS A 374 34.48 -42.60 -26.79
N LYS A 375 35.53 -42.05 -27.40
CA LYS A 375 36.71 -41.49 -26.72
C LYS A 375 36.52 -40.05 -26.22
N LYS A 376 35.35 -39.42 -26.46
CA LYS A 376 35.00 -38.05 -26.02
C LYS A 376 34.03 -38.09 -24.84
N PRO A 377 34.49 -38.25 -23.57
CA PRO A 377 33.62 -38.50 -22.42
C PRO A 377 32.62 -37.37 -22.12
N SER A 378 33.00 -36.11 -22.39
CA SER A 378 32.12 -34.95 -22.20
C SER A 378 30.95 -34.88 -23.19
N LEU A 379 31.10 -35.49 -24.37
CA LEU A 379 30.04 -35.61 -25.37
C LEU A 379 29.13 -36.80 -25.04
N ILE A 380 29.71 -37.95 -24.65
CA ILE A 380 28.93 -39.13 -24.21
C ILE A 380 28.02 -38.79 -23.03
N LYS A 381 28.52 -38.03 -22.04
CA LYS A 381 27.69 -37.55 -20.93
C LYS A 381 26.47 -36.75 -21.39
N ARG A 382 26.59 -35.94 -22.45
CA ARG A 382 25.47 -35.16 -23.00
C ARG A 382 24.48 -36.03 -23.77
N PHE A 383 24.96 -37.02 -24.53
CA PHE A 383 24.10 -38.05 -25.12
C PHE A 383 23.25 -38.76 -24.06
N ASP A 384 23.85 -39.09 -22.91
CA ASP A 384 23.15 -39.73 -21.79
C ASP A 384 22.10 -38.81 -21.15
N THR A 385 22.46 -37.54 -20.90
CA THR A 385 21.52 -36.54 -20.37
C THR A 385 20.28 -36.39 -21.26
N HIS A 386 20.46 -36.43 -22.59
CA HIS A 386 19.37 -36.33 -23.56
C HIS A 386 18.73 -37.67 -23.95
N LYS A 387 19.14 -38.79 -23.31
CA LYS A 387 18.65 -40.16 -23.59
C LYS A 387 18.78 -40.57 -25.06
N LEU A 388 19.86 -40.19 -25.72
CA LEU A 388 20.10 -40.41 -27.14
C LEU A 388 20.96 -41.67 -27.36
N GLY A 389 20.43 -42.64 -28.12
CA GLY A 389 21.14 -43.87 -28.50
C GLY A 389 21.33 -44.90 -27.38
N THR A 390 20.44 -44.91 -26.37
CA THR A 390 20.37 -45.93 -25.30
C THR A 390 19.64 -47.18 -25.74
#